data_AF-A0A3G1A4X9-F1
#
_entry.id   AF-A0A3G1A4X9-F1
#
_cell.length_a   1.000
_cell.length_b   1.000
_cell.length_c   1.000
_cell.angle_alpha   90.00
_cell.angle_beta   90.00
_cell.angle_gamma   90.00
#
_symmetry.space_group_name_H-M   'P 1'
#
loop_
_entity.id
_entity.type
_entity.pdbx_description
1 polymer ?
#
loop_
_entity_poly.entity_id
_entity_poly.type
_entity_poly.pdbx_seq_one_letter_code
_entity_poly.pdbx_strand_id
1 'polypeptide(L)'
;MGSRSTRLGREIVLIDKEPEKVFIEKTGDREIHYFYWRLDLYKPFDYEPVTLLDGFLCSRYHWKGLVLWTEPVVRDKPLMTFALGVHTPLVYSRKWQVFVVYCLPELTLSESFWLGFYLTIFNALLKGMIKLPSDKAFHGYMDKAVEGKVPEEYRFRLKEWTFLIIVGSLPEKLPSAVSDRLRECG
;
A
#
# COMPACT_ATOMS: atom_id res chain seq x y z
N MET A 1 -0.55 -32.40 -24.46
CA MET A 1 0.26 -31.21 -24.14
C MET A 1 -0.57 -30.29 -23.28
N GLY A 2 -0.38 -30.34 -21.96
CA GLY A 2 -1.19 -29.58 -21.01
C GLY A 2 -0.67 -28.16 -20.87
N SER A 3 -1.44 -27.19 -21.36
CA SER A 3 -1.30 -25.78 -20.98
C SER A 3 -1.54 -25.66 -19.47
N ARG A 4 -0.47 -25.54 -18.67
CA ARG A 4 -0.58 -25.02 -17.31
C ARG A 4 -0.88 -23.52 -17.43
N SER A 5 -2.15 -23.19 -17.60
CA SER A 5 -2.65 -21.85 -17.29
C SER A 5 -2.43 -21.65 -15.79
N THR A 6 -1.30 -21.04 -15.43
CA THR A 6 -1.19 -20.43 -14.12
C THR A 6 -2.19 -19.28 -14.14
N ARG A 7 -3.29 -19.42 -13.40
CA ARG A 7 -4.18 -18.30 -13.17
C ARG A 7 -3.37 -17.27 -12.38
N LEU A 8 -2.94 -16.21 -13.07
CA LEU A 8 -2.52 -14.96 -12.47
C LEU A 8 -3.53 -14.59 -11.38
N GLY A 9 -3.04 -14.01 -10.26
CA GLY A 9 -3.84 -13.72 -9.06
C GLY A 9 -5.09 -12.87 -9.35
N ARG A 10 -5.94 -12.66 -8.36
CA ARG A 10 -7.12 -11.79 -8.54
C ARG A 10 -6.75 -10.34 -8.25
N GLU A 11 -7.41 -9.40 -8.90
CA GLU A 11 -7.31 -7.99 -8.51
C GLU A 11 -7.73 -7.81 -7.05
N ILE A 12 -6.98 -7.01 -6.30
CA ILE A 12 -7.30 -6.68 -4.91
C ILE A 12 -7.78 -5.23 -4.75
N VAL A 13 -7.57 -4.39 -5.77
CA VAL A 13 -7.98 -2.98 -5.84
C VAL A 13 -8.36 -2.61 -7.27
N LEU A 14 -8.94 -1.43 -7.47
CA LEU A 14 -9.03 -0.74 -8.76
C LEU A 14 -8.11 0.49 -8.71
N ILE A 15 -7.49 0.83 -9.84
CA ILE A 15 -6.54 1.95 -9.94
C ILE A 15 -6.96 2.95 -11.02
N ASP A 16 -6.56 4.22 -10.89
CA ASP A 16 -6.79 5.27 -11.91
C ASP A 16 -5.55 5.63 -12.73
N LYS A 17 -4.40 5.02 -12.38
CA LYS A 17 -3.11 5.27 -13.03
C LYS A 17 -2.58 4.00 -13.66
N GLU A 18 -1.66 4.18 -14.60
CA GLU A 18 -1.08 3.11 -15.40
C GLU A 18 0.35 2.80 -14.93
N PRO A 19 0.55 1.82 -14.01
CA PRO A 19 1.87 1.30 -13.71
C PRO A 19 2.46 0.63 -14.96
N GLU A 20 3.79 0.56 -15.05
CA GLU A 20 4.42 -0.12 -16.18
C GLU A 20 4.13 -1.63 -16.11
N LYS A 21 4.19 -2.20 -14.89
CA LYS A 21 3.93 -3.62 -14.60
C LYS A 21 3.33 -3.77 -13.21
N VAL A 22 2.64 -4.88 -12.98
CA VAL A 22 2.23 -5.30 -11.63
C VAL A 22 2.77 -6.69 -11.35
N PHE A 23 3.78 -6.78 -10.49
CA PHE A 23 4.35 -8.07 -10.09
C PHE A 23 3.48 -8.70 -9.00
N ILE A 24 3.05 -9.93 -9.21
CA ILE A 24 2.25 -10.66 -8.22
C ILE A 24 3.13 -11.72 -7.56
N GLU A 25 3.48 -11.50 -6.30
CA GLU A 25 4.24 -12.46 -5.48
C GLU A 25 3.27 -13.22 -4.56
N LYS A 26 3.24 -14.55 -4.70
CA LYS A 26 2.45 -15.43 -3.83
C LYS A 26 3.31 -15.90 -2.66
N THR A 27 2.87 -15.65 -1.43
CA THR A 27 3.55 -16.05 -0.20
C THR A 27 2.58 -16.79 0.71
N GLY A 28 2.60 -18.13 0.64
CA GLY A 28 1.58 -18.97 1.29
C GLY A 28 0.20 -18.68 0.70
N ASP A 29 -0.78 -18.42 1.57
CA ASP A 29 -2.16 -18.10 1.17
C ASP A 29 -2.37 -16.61 0.84
N ARG A 30 -1.28 -15.83 0.72
CA ARG A 30 -1.33 -14.38 0.49
C ARG A 30 -0.72 -14.01 -0.85
N GLU A 31 -1.25 -12.95 -1.45
CA GLU A 31 -0.73 -12.35 -2.67
C GLU A 31 -0.32 -10.90 -2.37
N ILE A 32 0.88 -10.52 -2.78
CA ILE A 32 1.38 -9.14 -2.72
C ILE A 32 1.49 -8.64 -4.16
N HIS A 33 0.81 -7.53 -4.44
CA HIS A 33 0.80 -6.87 -5.74
C HIS A 33 1.75 -5.67 -5.66
N TYR A 34 2.84 -5.72 -6.42
CA TYR A 34 3.82 -4.64 -6.48
C TYR A 34 3.60 -3.84 -7.75
N PHE A 35 3.10 -2.62 -7.59
CA PHE A 35 2.88 -1.67 -8.68
C PHE A 35 4.22 -1.04 -9.06
N TYR A 36 4.72 -1.36 -10.24
CA TYR A 36 6.04 -0.96 -10.69
C TYR A 36 5.99 0.31 -11.53
N TRP A 37 6.83 1.27 -11.15
CA TRP A 37 7.01 2.55 -11.83
C TRP A 37 8.48 2.71 -12.21
N ARG A 38 8.70 3.14 -13.45
CA ARG A 38 10.00 3.57 -13.91
C ARG A 38 10.11 5.07 -13.71
N LEU A 39 11.18 5.48 -13.02
CA LEU A 39 11.46 6.86 -12.62
C LEU A 39 10.42 7.44 -11.65
N ASP A 40 10.87 7.64 -10.43
CA ASP A 40 10.24 8.47 -9.42
C ASP A 40 11.08 9.76 -9.25
N LEU A 41 10.57 10.76 -8.53
CA LEU A 41 11.28 12.01 -8.24
C LEU A 41 12.70 11.81 -7.65
N TYR A 42 12.96 10.69 -6.96
CA TYR A 42 14.23 10.46 -6.27
C TYR A 42 14.78 9.02 -6.38
N LYS A 43 14.13 8.12 -7.12
CA LYS A 43 14.58 6.73 -7.32
C LYS A 43 14.32 6.26 -8.76
N PRO A 44 15.23 5.48 -9.37
CA PRO A 44 15.08 5.03 -10.75
C PRO A 44 13.98 3.97 -10.93
N PHE A 45 13.71 3.20 -9.88
CA PHE A 45 12.73 2.13 -9.86
C PHE A 45 11.91 2.24 -8.61
N ASP A 46 10.61 2.03 -8.76
CA ASP A 46 9.71 1.97 -7.63
C ASP A 46 8.79 0.76 -7.72
N TYR A 47 8.60 0.10 -6.58
CA TYR A 47 7.76 -1.06 -6.43
C TYR A 47 6.90 -0.80 -5.21
N GLU A 48 5.65 -0.42 -5.44
CA GLU A 48 4.74 -0.03 -4.38
C GLU A 48 3.85 -1.22 -4.03
N PRO A 49 4.10 -1.90 -2.89
CA PRO A 49 3.40 -3.13 -2.55
C PRO A 49 2.04 -2.84 -1.94
N VAL A 50 1.07 -3.66 -2.33
CA VAL A 50 -0.28 -3.68 -1.78
C VAL A 50 -0.70 -5.13 -1.58
N THR A 51 -1.35 -5.42 -0.45
CA THR A 51 -1.80 -6.77 -0.11
C THR A 51 -3.03 -6.72 0.78
N LEU A 52 -3.71 -7.86 0.92
CA LEU A 52 -4.80 -8.04 1.87
C LEU A 52 -4.31 -8.86 3.06
N LEU A 53 -4.47 -8.34 4.28
CA LEU A 53 -4.17 -9.04 5.53
C LEU A 53 -5.43 -9.13 6.38
N ASP A 54 -5.92 -10.35 6.60
CA ASP A 54 -7.11 -10.62 7.42
C ASP A 54 -8.32 -9.74 7.05
N GLY A 55 -8.48 -9.49 5.74
CA GLY A 55 -9.55 -8.65 5.18
C GLY A 55 -9.24 -7.15 5.09
N PHE A 56 -8.12 -6.68 5.66
CA PHE A 56 -7.69 -5.30 5.56
C PHE A 56 -6.78 -5.08 4.36
N LEU A 57 -6.93 -3.93 3.70
CA LEU A 57 -6.00 -3.50 2.66
C LEU A 57 -4.78 -2.85 3.30
N CYS A 58 -3.61 -3.33 2.93
CA CYS A 58 -2.33 -2.87 3.45
C CYS A 58 -1.43 -2.41 2.31
N SER A 59 -0.73 -1.30 2.51
CA SER A 59 0.35 -0.84 1.64
C SER A 59 1.60 -0.54 2.44
N ARG A 60 2.74 -0.41 1.74
CA ARG A 60 3.96 0.15 2.35
C ARG A 60 3.97 1.67 2.18
N TYR A 61 4.58 2.34 3.14
CA TYR A 61 5.03 3.72 2.97
C TYR A 61 6.51 3.81 3.35
N HIS A 62 7.33 4.43 2.50
CA HIS A 62 8.77 4.66 2.72
C HIS A 62 9.48 3.54 3.51
N TRP A 63 9.78 2.40 2.87
CA TRP A 63 10.57 1.23 3.34
C TRP A 63 10.20 0.54 4.68
N LYS A 64 9.79 1.31 5.68
CA LYS A 64 9.64 1.03 7.10
C LYS A 64 8.23 1.33 7.61
N GLY A 65 7.38 1.97 6.81
CA GLY A 65 5.98 2.22 7.16
C GLY A 65 5.06 1.11 6.66
N LEU A 66 4.20 0.62 7.54
CA LEU A 66 3.03 -0.16 7.17
C LEU A 66 1.80 0.75 7.23
N VAL A 67 1.00 0.77 6.17
CA VAL A 67 -0.27 1.52 6.13
C VAL A 67 -1.43 0.55 6.10
N LEU A 68 -2.34 0.67 7.05
CA LEU A 68 -3.56 -0.12 7.18
C LEU A 68 -4.77 0.76 6.83
N TRP A 69 -5.51 0.38 5.78
CA TRP A 69 -6.68 1.11 5.31
C TRP A 69 -7.95 0.40 5.82
N THR A 70 -8.64 1.00 6.79
CA THR A 70 -9.72 0.33 7.53
C THR A 70 -11.11 0.62 6.98
N GLU A 71 -11.28 1.70 6.23
CA GLU A 71 -12.58 2.07 5.66
C GLU A 71 -12.49 2.48 4.18
N PRO A 72 -11.96 1.60 3.30
CA PRO A 72 -11.88 1.90 1.88
C PRO A 72 -13.26 2.13 1.27
N VAL A 73 -13.34 3.06 0.31
CA VAL A 73 -14.46 3.19 -0.63
C VAL A 73 -14.33 2.05 -1.65
N VAL A 74 -15.45 1.36 -1.91
CA VAL A 74 -15.50 0.15 -2.74
C VAL A 74 -16.58 0.31 -3.81
N ARG A 75 -16.21 0.10 -5.07
CA ARG A 75 -17.17 -0.06 -6.19
C ARG A 75 -17.43 -1.52 -6.54
N ASP A 76 -16.39 -2.34 -6.40
CA ASP A 76 -16.37 -3.81 -6.48
C ASP A 76 -15.13 -4.30 -5.70
N LYS A 77 -14.06 -3.51 -5.82
CA LYS A 77 -12.85 -3.57 -5.01
C LYS A 77 -12.53 -2.16 -4.49
N PRO A 78 -11.67 -2.03 -3.47
CA PRO A 78 -11.19 -0.73 -3.00
C PRO A 78 -10.62 0.12 -4.15
N LEU A 79 -10.91 1.41 -4.12
CA LEU A 79 -10.37 2.38 -5.08
C LEU A 79 -9.05 2.94 -4.56
N MET A 80 -8.00 2.88 -5.37
CA MET A 80 -6.65 3.27 -4.97
C MET A 80 -5.96 4.08 -6.07
N THR A 81 -5.47 5.26 -5.68
CA THR A 81 -4.61 6.08 -6.54
C THR A 81 -3.17 6.05 -6.04
N PHE A 82 -2.28 6.76 -6.72
CA PHE A 82 -0.91 6.96 -6.30
C PHE A 82 -0.59 8.45 -6.24
N ALA A 83 0.14 8.89 -5.20
CA ALA A 83 0.59 10.27 -5.09
C ALA A 83 1.52 10.62 -6.27
N LEU A 84 1.27 11.74 -6.95
CA LEU A 84 2.07 12.14 -8.11
C LEU A 84 3.53 12.37 -7.72
N GLY A 85 4.45 11.83 -8.51
CA GLY A 85 5.89 12.03 -8.37
C GLY A 85 6.59 11.04 -7.45
N VAL A 86 5.93 10.60 -6.36
CA VAL A 86 6.49 9.65 -5.38
C VAL A 86 5.82 8.28 -5.36
N HIS A 87 4.80 8.10 -6.20
CA HIS A 87 3.98 6.90 -6.41
C HIS A 87 3.45 6.20 -5.17
N THR A 88 3.43 6.85 -4.01
CA THR A 88 2.90 6.27 -2.78
C THR A 88 1.41 5.90 -2.93
N PRO A 89 0.99 4.66 -2.59
CA PRO A 89 -0.42 4.26 -2.62
C PRO A 89 -1.30 5.13 -1.71
N LEU A 90 -2.45 5.52 -2.23
CA LEU A 90 -3.49 6.28 -1.53
C LEU A 90 -4.85 5.62 -1.79
N VAL A 91 -5.41 4.97 -0.77
CA VAL A 91 -6.70 4.31 -0.87
C VAL A 91 -7.80 5.28 -0.49
N TYR A 92 -8.81 5.38 -1.34
CA TYR A 92 -9.96 6.23 -1.06
C TYR A 92 -10.65 5.71 0.18
N SER A 93 -10.79 6.57 1.17
CA SER A 93 -11.35 6.17 2.46
C SER A 93 -12.61 6.97 2.77
N ARG A 94 -13.60 6.30 3.37
CA ARG A 94 -14.82 6.96 3.86
C ARG A 94 -14.53 7.90 5.03
N LYS A 95 -13.48 7.58 5.80
CA LYS A 95 -12.90 8.42 6.83
C LYS A 95 -11.40 8.53 6.62
N TRP A 96 -10.86 9.72 6.79
CA TRP A 96 -9.44 10.04 6.61
C TRP A 96 -8.76 10.39 7.94
N GLN A 97 -9.28 9.86 9.05
CA GLN A 97 -8.58 9.94 10.33
C GLN A 97 -7.29 9.12 10.23
N VAL A 98 -6.20 9.66 10.77
CA VAL A 98 -4.88 9.03 10.71
C VAL A 98 -4.38 8.80 12.12
N PHE A 99 -4.08 7.54 12.45
CA PHE A 99 -3.45 7.14 13.70
C PHE A 99 -2.06 6.62 13.40
N VAL A 100 -1.07 7.02 14.21
CA VAL A 100 0.30 6.55 14.06
C VAL A 100 0.70 5.79 15.31
N VAL A 101 1.20 4.57 15.13
CA VAL A 101 1.69 3.69 16.19
C VAL A 101 3.15 3.35 15.89
N TYR A 102 4.03 3.50 16.88
CA TYR A 102 5.47 3.27 16.72
C TYR A 102 5.88 1.92 17.34
N CYS A 103 6.77 1.20 16.64
CA CYS A 103 7.43 -0.01 17.14
C CYS A 103 8.84 0.29 17.71
N LEU A 104 9.39 1.47 17.43
CA LEU A 104 10.62 1.97 18.04
C LEU A 104 10.30 3.19 18.91
N PRO A 105 11.02 3.40 20.03
CA PRO A 105 10.82 4.56 20.89
C PRO A 105 11.19 5.87 20.18
N GLU A 106 12.12 5.82 19.22
CA GLU A 106 12.58 6.98 18.47
C GLU A 106 12.69 6.66 16.97
N LEU A 107 12.20 7.59 16.14
CA LEU A 107 12.42 7.55 14.69
C LEU A 107 13.74 8.25 14.36
N THR A 108 14.45 7.75 13.35
CA THR A 108 15.55 8.50 12.75
C THR A 108 15.04 9.80 12.10
N LEU A 109 15.95 10.75 11.83
CA LEU A 109 15.60 12.01 11.14
C LEU A 109 14.96 11.74 9.77
N SER A 110 15.46 10.76 9.03
CA SER A 110 14.92 10.37 7.73
C SER A 110 13.50 9.82 7.87
N GLU A 111 13.27 8.88 8.78
CA GLU A 111 11.93 8.31 9.02
C GLU A 111 10.93 9.39 9.47
N SER A 112 11.35 10.30 10.34
CA SER A 112 10.54 11.43 10.79
C SER A 112 10.15 12.35 9.63
N PHE A 113 11.11 12.68 8.76
CA PHE A 113 10.86 13.49 7.57
C PHE A 113 9.83 12.83 6.64
N TRP A 114 10.01 11.55 6.31
CA TRP A 114 9.10 10.85 5.42
C TRP A 114 7.71 10.69 6.04
N LEU A 115 7.60 10.35 7.32
CA LEU A 115 6.31 10.33 8.01
C LEU A 115 5.62 11.70 7.93
N GLY A 116 6.34 12.79 8.21
CA GLY A 116 5.83 14.16 8.09
C GLY A 116 5.37 14.51 6.67
N PHE A 117 6.09 14.06 5.65
CA PHE A 117 5.70 14.23 4.25
C PHE A 117 4.38 13.52 3.94
N TYR A 118 4.17 12.29 4.44
CA TYR A 118 2.91 11.58 4.21
C TYR A 118 1.72 12.22 4.90
N LEU A 119 1.90 12.64 6.16
CA LEU A 119 0.88 13.38 6.90
C LEU A 119 0.53 14.70 6.20
N THR A 120 1.49 15.33 5.53
CA THR A 120 1.24 16.52 4.69
C THR A 120 0.36 16.20 3.49
N ILE A 121 0.56 15.06 2.82
CA ILE A 121 -0.31 14.59 1.72
C ILE A 121 -1.75 14.40 2.24
N PHE A 122 -1.94 13.72 3.37
CA PHE A 122 -3.28 13.55 3.95
C PHE A 122 -3.93 14.87 4.34
N ASN A 123 -3.18 15.79 4.95
CA ASN A 123 -3.69 17.12 5.28
C ASN A 123 -4.09 17.92 4.03
N ALA A 124 -3.32 17.81 2.95
CA ALA A 124 -3.64 18.48 1.69
C ALA A 124 -4.89 17.88 1.02
N LEU A 125 -5.10 16.56 1.10
CA LEU A 125 -6.33 15.89 0.68
C LEU A 125 -7.54 16.39 1.49
N LEU A 126 -7.43 16.41 2.82
CA LEU A 126 -8.49 16.87 3.73
C LEU A 126 -8.88 18.34 3.51
N LYS A 127 -7.90 19.17 3.14
CA LYS A 127 -8.11 20.60 2.81
C LYS A 127 -8.59 20.82 1.37
N GLY A 128 -8.76 19.76 0.57
CA GLY A 128 -9.15 19.86 -0.84
C GLY A 128 -8.10 20.49 -1.75
N MET A 129 -6.85 20.61 -1.29
CA MET A 129 -5.72 21.12 -2.08
C MET A 129 -5.27 20.08 -3.11
N ILE A 130 -5.37 18.80 -2.76
CA ILE A 130 -5.19 17.68 -3.69
C ILE A 130 -6.58 17.16 -4.03
N LYS A 131 -6.91 17.17 -5.32
CA LYS A 131 -8.15 16.58 -5.82
C LYS A 131 -7.93 15.13 -6.16
N LEU A 132 -8.77 14.29 -5.57
CA LEU A 132 -8.89 12.89 -5.91
C LEU A 132 -9.55 12.75 -7.30
N PRO A 133 -9.08 11.84 -8.18
CA PRO A 133 -9.76 11.53 -9.44
C PRO A 133 -11.23 11.11 -9.25
N SER A 134 -12.03 11.24 -10.31
CA SER A 134 -13.42 10.75 -10.28
C SER A 134 -13.47 9.23 -10.27
N ASP A 135 -14.47 8.63 -9.62
CA ASP A 135 -14.69 7.18 -9.57
C ASP A 135 -14.69 6.48 -10.94
N LYS A 136 -15.08 7.19 -12.02
CA LYS A 136 -15.08 6.67 -13.40
C LYS A 136 -13.68 6.43 -13.97
N ALA A 137 -12.65 7.03 -13.39
CA ALA A 137 -11.27 6.87 -13.82
C ALA A 137 -10.68 5.52 -13.38
N PHE A 138 -11.31 4.82 -12.44
CA PHE A 138 -10.77 3.58 -11.89
C PHE A 138 -11.05 2.38 -12.80
N HIS A 139 -10.04 1.54 -12.99
CA HIS A 139 -10.09 0.33 -13.80
C HIS A 139 -9.27 -0.80 -13.16
N GLY A 140 -9.40 -2.00 -13.74
CA GLY A 140 -8.56 -3.15 -13.42
C GLY A 140 -7.14 -3.00 -13.96
N TYR A 141 -6.20 -3.81 -13.46
CA TYR A 141 -4.78 -3.73 -13.83
C TYR A 141 -4.16 -5.07 -14.24
N MET A 142 -4.98 -6.13 -14.36
CA MET A 142 -4.47 -7.48 -14.60
C MET A 142 -3.83 -7.67 -15.97
N ASP A 143 -4.13 -6.81 -16.94
CA ASP A 143 -3.43 -6.76 -18.23
C ASP A 143 -1.94 -6.40 -18.08
N LYS A 144 -1.58 -5.71 -16.99
CA LYS A 144 -0.19 -5.40 -16.59
C LYS A 144 0.41 -6.43 -15.65
N ALA A 145 -0.36 -7.43 -15.22
CA ALA A 145 0.11 -8.41 -14.25
C ALA A 145 1.16 -9.33 -14.85
N VAL A 146 2.28 -9.49 -14.15
CA VAL A 146 3.37 -10.38 -14.53
C VAL A 146 3.73 -11.29 -13.37
N GLU A 147 3.94 -12.58 -13.67
CA GLU A 147 4.58 -13.48 -12.72
C GLU A 147 6.08 -13.18 -12.70
N GLY A 148 6.62 -12.95 -11.51
CA GLY A 148 8.04 -12.62 -11.36
C GLY A 148 8.41 -12.31 -9.93
N LYS A 149 9.71 -12.27 -9.67
CA LYS A 149 10.26 -11.86 -8.38
C LYS A 149 10.56 -10.38 -8.41
N VAL A 150 10.11 -9.67 -7.38
CA VAL A 150 10.57 -8.32 -7.08
C VAL A 150 11.97 -8.42 -6.46
N PRO A 151 12.92 -7.51 -6.79
CA PRO A 151 14.26 -7.56 -6.20
C PRO A 151 14.18 -7.45 -4.68
N GLU A 152 15.09 -8.11 -3.98
CA GLU A 152 14.98 -8.37 -2.54
C GLU A 152 14.87 -7.08 -1.72
N GLU A 153 15.61 -6.05 -2.12
CA GLU A 153 15.59 -4.75 -1.48
C GLU A 153 14.21 -4.08 -1.56
N TYR A 154 13.40 -4.37 -2.59
CA TYR A 154 12.06 -3.80 -2.80
C TYR A 154 10.93 -4.59 -2.14
N ARG A 155 11.21 -5.78 -1.59
CA ARG A 155 10.16 -6.68 -1.07
C ARG A 155 9.45 -6.12 0.14
N PHE A 156 8.18 -6.50 0.26
CA PHE A 156 7.34 -6.05 1.36
C PHE A 156 7.45 -6.99 2.55
N ARG A 157 8.19 -6.55 3.57
CA ARG A 157 8.46 -7.34 4.77
C ARG A 157 7.56 -6.91 5.92
N LEU A 158 6.41 -7.59 6.05
CA LEU A 158 5.39 -7.27 7.05
C LEU A 158 5.82 -7.36 8.51
N LYS A 159 6.96 -7.98 8.80
CA LYS A 159 7.54 -8.08 10.15
C LYS A 159 8.62 -7.02 10.44
N GLU A 160 8.99 -6.20 9.47
CA GLU A 160 10.15 -5.30 9.57
C GLU A 160 9.77 -3.81 9.52
N TRP A 161 8.49 -3.47 9.70
CA TRP A 161 8.06 -2.08 9.77
C TRP A 161 8.43 -1.47 11.14
N THR A 162 8.76 -0.17 11.11
CA THR A 162 9.10 0.67 12.26
C THR A 162 7.89 1.43 12.79
N PHE A 163 6.99 1.85 11.91
CA PHE A 163 5.76 2.55 12.27
C PHE A 163 4.57 2.03 11.47
N LEU A 164 3.42 1.99 12.13
CA LEU A 164 2.13 1.63 11.59
C LEU A 164 1.29 2.90 11.46
N ILE A 165 0.69 3.10 10.28
CA ILE A 165 -0.23 4.17 9.99
C ILE A 165 -1.59 3.53 9.74
N ILE A 166 -2.59 3.89 10.53
CA ILE A 166 -3.97 3.43 10.34
C ILE A 166 -4.76 4.60 9.75
N VAL A 167 -5.36 4.38 8.59
CA VAL A 167 -6.21 5.37 7.92
C VAL A 167 -7.67 4.89 7.92
N GLY A 168 -8.54 5.72 8.49
CA GLY A 168 -9.93 5.37 8.79
C GLY A 168 -10.16 5.31 10.30
N SER A 169 -11.09 4.48 10.76
CA SER A 169 -11.30 4.24 12.19
C SER A 169 -10.29 3.26 12.78
N LEU A 170 -9.96 3.38 14.06
CA LEU A 170 -9.22 2.36 14.80
C LEU A 170 -10.03 1.05 14.82
N PRO A 171 -9.51 -0.06 14.31
CA PRO A 171 -10.24 -1.32 14.29
C PRO A 171 -10.20 -1.98 15.67
N GLU A 172 -11.27 -2.71 16.04
CA GLU A 172 -11.31 -3.49 17.28
C GLU A 172 -10.27 -4.63 17.29
N LYS A 173 -9.95 -5.15 16.11
CA LYS A 173 -8.94 -6.19 15.90
C LYS A 173 -8.03 -5.78 14.75
N LEU A 174 -6.73 -5.82 15.00
CA LEU A 174 -5.72 -5.65 13.96
C LEU A 174 -5.48 -7.00 13.25
N PRO A 175 -4.94 -6.99 12.02
CA PRO A 175 -4.46 -8.21 11.40
C PRO A 175 -3.46 -8.91 12.31
N SER A 176 -3.51 -10.24 12.37
CA SER A 176 -2.68 -11.10 13.21
C SER A 176 -1.20 -10.73 13.14
N ALA A 177 -0.66 -10.60 11.93
CA ALA A 177 0.74 -10.22 11.71
C ALA A 177 1.11 -8.84 12.28
N VAL A 178 0.16 -7.89 12.33
CA VAL A 178 0.36 -6.55 12.91
C VAL A 178 0.30 -6.63 14.43
N SER A 179 -0.68 -7.35 14.99
CA SER A 179 -0.78 -7.59 16.44
C SER A 179 0.42 -8.32 17.00
N ASP A 180 0.94 -9.31 16.29
CA ASP A 180 2.12 -10.08 16.70
C ASP A 180 3.35 -9.19 16.71
N ARG A 181 3.55 -8.39 15.66
CA ARG A 181 4.66 -7.45 15.60
C ARG A 181 4.59 -6.42 16.72
N LEU A 182 3.42 -5.81 16.98
CA LEU A 182 3.25 -4.84 18.06
C LEU A 182 3.60 -5.44 19.44
N ARG A 183 3.33 -6.72 19.66
CA ARG A 183 3.71 -7.44 20.89
C ARG A 183 5.23 -7.66 21.01
N GLU A 184 5.96 -7.73 19.91
CA GLU A 184 7.43 -7.78 19.91
C GLU A 184 8.06 -6.41 20.20
N CYS A 185 7.31 -5.32 20.04
CA CYS A 185 7.78 -3.94 20.24
C CYS A 185 7.67 -3.45 21.70
N GLY A 186 6.93 -4.17 22.55
CA GLY A 186 6.66 -3.81 23.96
C GLY A 186 7.27 -4.82 24.93
#